data_AF-A0A3E0WQ76-F1
#
_entry.id   AF-A0A3E0WQ76-F1
#
_cell.length_a   1.000
_cell.length_b   1.000
_cell.length_c   1.000
_cell.angle_alpha   90.00
_cell.angle_beta   90.00
_cell.angle_gamma   90.00
#
_symmetry.space_group_name_H-M   'P 1'
#
loop_
_entity.id
_entity.type
_entity.pdbx_description
1 polymer ?
#
loop_
_entity_poly.entity_id
_entity_poly.type
_entity_poly.pdbx_seq_one_letter_code
_entity_poly.pdbx_strand_id
1 'polypeptide(L)'
;MKLARDIRVAYVEALIQLQEQFWREALMIAQAEYPEMFASLDPESVKADSVRTSCDRYYNGQRKNKHYGIFFRVPGMEGVTVGIGIDERIYTGISCDEETQPDNYRRCQTLLSELDDDYLYDAWWPLYRYPLPDFNFREPTAEALDTLVDSDARKKMVRSYIDELFRLWRMAAG
;
A
#
# COMPACT_ATOMS: atom_id res chain seq x y z
N MET A 1 -21.38 -9.19 29.45
CA MET A 1 -21.36 -9.03 27.97
C MET A 1 -21.06 -7.61 27.49
N LYS A 2 -21.47 -6.54 28.19
CA LYS A 2 -21.12 -5.14 27.83
C LYS A 2 -19.60 -4.88 27.76
N LEU A 3 -18.85 -5.32 28.77
CA LEU A 3 -17.39 -5.15 28.83
C LEU A 3 -16.64 -5.77 27.62
N ALA A 4 -16.99 -6.99 27.23
CA ALA A 4 -16.35 -7.67 26.09
C ALA A 4 -16.62 -6.93 24.76
N ARG A 5 -17.82 -6.36 24.61
CA ARG A 5 -18.16 -5.50 23.47
C ARG A 5 -17.35 -4.21 23.49
N ASP A 6 -17.27 -3.54 24.64
CA ASP A 6 -16.55 -2.27 24.80
C ASP A 6 -15.05 -2.44 24.51
N ILE A 7 -14.44 -3.53 24.98
CA ILE A 7 -13.03 -3.89 24.68
C ILE A 7 -12.83 -4.09 23.18
N ARG A 8 -13.73 -4.85 22.52
CA ARG A 8 -13.63 -5.09 21.08
C ARG A 8 -13.76 -3.78 20.28
N VAL A 9 -14.69 -2.91 20.66
CA VAL A 9 -14.87 -1.61 19.99
C VAL A 9 -13.62 -0.75 20.17
N ALA A 10 -13.07 -0.66 21.39
CA ALA A 10 -11.84 0.09 21.65
C ALA A 10 -10.64 -0.46 20.87
N TYR A 11 -10.54 -1.80 20.77
CA TYR A 11 -9.49 -2.45 19.99
C TYR A 11 -9.57 -2.10 18.50
N VAL A 12 -10.76 -2.21 17.90
CA VAL A 12 -10.96 -1.85 16.47
C VAL A 12 -10.67 -0.37 16.24
N GLU A 13 -11.10 0.51 17.14
CA GLU A 13 -10.80 1.94 17.04
C GLU A 13 -9.30 2.23 17.10
N ALA A 14 -8.56 1.55 17.98
CA ALA A 14 -7.11 1.67 18.05
C ALA A 14 -6.45 1.21 16.73
N LEU A 15 -6.90 0.10 16.15
CA LEU A 15 -6.39 -0.38 14.87
C LEU A 15 -6.65 0.62 13.72
N ILE A 16 -7.83 1.23 13.68
CA ILE A 16 -8.16 2.27 12.69
C ILE A 16 -7.19 3.45 12.82
N GLN A 17 -6.89 3.90 14.04
CA GLN A 17 -5.96 5.01 14.27
C GLN A 17 -4.53 4.67 13.84
N LEU A 18 -4.06 3.46 14.14
CA LEU A 18 -2.73 3.02 13.72
C LEU A 18 -2.62 2.90 12.19
N GLN A 19 -3.67 2.38 11.54
CA GLN A 19 -3.74 2.32 10.07
C GLN A 19 -3.79 3.71 9.45
N GLU A 20 -4.55 4.65 10.05
CA GLU A 20 -4.58 6.04 9.62
C GLU A 20 -3.18 6.69 9.70
N GLN A 21 -2.47 6.48 10.80
CA GLN A 21 -1.12 7.00 10.98
C GLN A 21 -0.15 6.46 9.92
N PHE A 22 -0.20 5.16 9.63
CA PHE A 22 0.59 4.53 8.57
C PHE A 22 0.38 5.22 7.21
N TRP A 23 -0.87 5.39 6.78
CA TRP A 23 -1.17 5.99 5.48
C TRP A 23 -0.81 7.48 5.40
N ARG A 24 -1.03 8.22 6.49
CA ARG A 24 -0.62 9.64 6.56
C ARG A 24 0.90 9.78 6.45
N GLU A 25 1.65 8.94 7.15
CA GLU A 25 3.11 8.92 7.06
C GLU A 25 3.59 8.55 5.66
N ALA A 26 2.96 7.57 5.03
CA ALA A 26 3.28 7.16 3.67
C ALA A 26 3.12 8.32 2.66
N LEU A 27 1.99 9.04 2.73
CA LEU A 27 1.76 10.22 1.91
C LEU A 27 2.76 11.33 2.20
N MET A 28 3.06 11.60 3.47
CA MET A 28 4.01 12.64 3.88
C MET A 28 5.43 12.34 3.40
N ILE A 29 5.89 11.09 3.57
CA ILE A 29 7.22 10.65 3.12
C ILE A 29 7.31 10.74 1.59
N ALA A 30 6.31 10.21 0.87
CA ALA A 30 6.30 10.28 -0.60
C ALA A 30 6.35 11.73 -1.10
N GLN A 31 5.56 12.63 -0.50
CA GLN A 31 5.53 14.04 -0.87
C GLN A 31 6.85 14.76 -0.56
N ALA A 32 7.45 14.50 0.60
CA ALA A 32 8.64 15.20 1.06
C ALA A 32 9.94 14.71 0.38
N GLU A 33 10.04 13.42 0.11
CA GLU A 33 11.29 12.77 -0.31
C GLU A 33 11.31 12.45 -1.80
N TYR A 34 10.14 12.26 -2.42
CA TYR A 34 10.00 11.86 -3.83
C TYR A 34 8.95 12.71 -4.57
N PRO A 35 9.09 14.06 -4.59
CA PRO A 35 8.08 14.97 -5.13
C PRO A 35 7.73 14.71 -6.61
N GLU A 36 8.67 14.18 -7.41
CA GLU A 36 8.46 13.82 -8.80
C GLU A 36 7.54 12.61 -8.97
N MET A 37 7.67 11.60 -8.10
CA MET A 37 6.75 10.46 -8.05
C MET A 37 5.41 10.91 -7.46
N PHE A 38 5.44 11.73 -6.42
CA PHE A 38 4.22 12.25 -5.79
C PHE A 38 3.38 13.10 -6.74
N ALA A 39 4.01 13.81 -7.69
CA ALA A 39 3.31 14.55 -8.74
C ALA A 39 2.47 13.64 -9.67
N SER A 40 2.75 12.34 -9.72
CA SER A 40 1.98 11.36 -10.49
C SER A 40 0.99 10.55 -9.65
N LEU A 41 0.67 10.99 -8.42
CA LEU A 41 -0.31 10.35 -7.55
C LEU A 41 -1.63 10.12 -8.29
N ASP A 42 -2.06 8.85 -8.32
CA ASP A 42 -3.28 8.45 -9.02
C ASP A 42 -4.53 8.97 -8.28
N PRO A 43 -5.54 9.52 -8.97
CA PRO A 43 -6.78 10.01 -8.37
C PRO A 43 -7.56 8.99 -7.53
N GLU A 44 -7.41 7.69 -7.80
CA GLU A 44 -8.03 6.59 -7.04
C GLU A 44 -7.29 6.26 -5.73
N SER A 45 -6.10 6.82 -5.54
CA SER A 45 -5.34 6.70 -4.29
C SER A 45 -6.08 7.31 -3.11
N VAL A 46 -5.80 6.78 -1.92
CA VAL A 46 -6.21 7.40 -0.67
C VAL A 46 -5.56 8.78 -0.54
N LYS A 47 -6.35 9.75 -0.08
CA LYS A 47 -5.93 11.15 0.06
C LYS A 47 -5.86 11.52 1.53
N ALA A 48 -5.04 12.51 1.86
CA ALA A 48 -4.80 12.94 3.24
C ALA A 48 -6.08 13.32 4.00
N ASP A 49 -7.08 13.85 3.31
CA ASP A 49 -8.39 14.24 3.85
C ASP A 49 -9.37 13.06 3.98
N SER A 50 -9.14 11.95 3.27
CA SER A 50 -10.01 10.77 3.25
C SER A 50 -9.46 9.54 3.96
N VAL A 51 -8.19 9.55 4.41
CA VAL A 51 -7.53 8.40 5.07
C VAL A 51 -8.39 7.77 6.15
N ARG A 52 -8.90 8.58 7.09
CA ARG A 52 -9.72 8.08 8.20
C ARG A 52 -10.96 7.33 7.71
N THR A 53 -11.65 7.89 6.72
CA THR A 53 -12.85 7.27 6.14
C THR A 53 -12.52 5.95 5.44
N SER A 54 -11.38 5.86 4.75
CA SER A 54 -10.92 4.61 4.14
C SER A 54 -10.60 3.54 5.18
N CYS A 55 -9.92 3.92 6.28
CA CYS A 55 -9.64 3.00 7.39
C CYS A 55 -10.94 2.55 8.11
N ASP A 56 -11.88 3.47 8.37
CA ASP A 56 -13.17 3.11 8.96
C ASP A 56 -13.95 2.13 8.07
N ARG A 57 -13.95 2.33 6.75
CA ARG A 57 -14.58 1.41 5.78
C ARG A 57 -13.88 0.07 5.73
N TYR A 58 -12.57 0.03 5.90
CA TYR A 58 -11.80 -1.22 5.93
C TYR A 58 -12.23 -2.16 7.06
N TYR A 59 -12.43 -1.61 8.27
CA TYR A 59 -12.83 -2.39 9.44
C TYR A 59 -14.34 -2.61 9.57
N ASN A 60 -15.16 -1.64 9.13
CA ASN A 60 -16.61 -1.65 9.39
C ASN A 60 -17.47 -1.81 8.12
N GLY A 61 -16.88 -1.71 6.92
CA GLY A 61 -17.59 -1.73 5.65
C GLY A 61 -18.06 -3.13 5.22
N GLN A 62 -19.03 -3.16 4.31
CA GLN A 62 -19.46 -4.42 3.69
C GLN A 62 -18.46 -4.92 2.65
N ARG A 63 -18.50 -6.23 2.37
CA ARG A 63 -17.55 -7.07 1.60
C ARG A 63 -16.91 -6.49 0.31
N LYS A 64 -17.41 -5.41 -0.28
CA LYS A 64 -17.01 -4.89 -1.60
C LYS A 64 -15.97 -3.75 -1.58
N ASN A 65 -15.60 -3.22 -0.42
CA ASN A 65 -14.69 -2.06 -0.33
C ASN A 65 -13.42 -2.36 0.49
N LYS A 66 -12.83 -3.53 0.23
CA LYS A 66 -11.71 -4.07 1.01
C LYS A 66 -10.34 -3.56 0.56
N HIS A 67 -10.26 -3.01 -0.65
CA HIS A 67 -9.01 -2.64 -1.28
C HIS A 67 -8.90 -1.13 -1.44
N TYR A 68 -7.80 -0.58 -0.96
CA TYR A 68 -7.42 0.80 -1.21
C TYR A 68 -5.90 0.92 -1.02
N GLY A 69 -5.32 2.05 -1.41
CA GLY A 69 -3.88 2.21 -1.33
C GLY A 69 -3.42 3.58 -1.81
N ILE A 70 -2.11 3.70 -1.98
CA ILE A 70 -1.44 4.84 -2.59
C ILE A 70 -0.78 4.33 -3.86
N PHE A 71 -1.17 4.89 -5.01
CA PHE A 71 -0.71 4.48 -6.33
C PHE A 71 -0.19 5.70 -7.09
N PHE A 72 0.89 5.52 -7.83
CA PHE A 72 1.55 6.56 -8.61
C PHE A 72 1.63 6.11 -10.06
N ARG A 73 1.11 6.91 -10.98
CA ARG A 73 1.16 6.61 -12.41
C ARG A 73 2.60 6.60 -12.90
N VAL A 74 2.91 5.69 -13.80
CA VAL A 74 4.22 5.63 -14.45
C VAL A 74 4.22 6.52 -15.69
N PRO A 75 5.11 7.53 -15.78
CA PRO A 75 5.18 8.41 -16.95
C PRO A 75 5.42 7.61 -18.24
N GLY A 76 4.63 7.90 -19.28
CA GLY A 76 4.77 7.24 -20.57
C GLY A 76 4.23 5.81 -20.66
N MET A 77 3.58 5.29 -19.59
CA MET A 77 2.94 3.97 -19.59
C MET A 77 1.47 4.10 -19.14
N GLU A 78 0.57 4.20 -20.11
CA GLU A 78 -0.87 4.30 -19.84
C GLU A 78 -1.40 3.04 -19.12
N GLY A 79 -2.25 3.24 -18.12
CA GLY A 79 -2.84 2.16 -17.33
C GLY A 79 -1.88 1.47 -16.36
N VAL A 80 -0.67 2.01 -16.16
CA VAL A 80 0.33 1.46 -15.24
C VAL A 80 0.50 2.34 -14.02
N THR A 81 0.42 1.74 -12.83
CA THR A 81 0.73 2.41 -11.57
C THR A 81 1.71 1.60 -10.75
N VAL A 82 2.53 2.27 -9.94
CA VAL A 82 3.31 1.66 -8.86
C VAL A 82 2.67 2.07 -7.55
N GLY A 83 2.47 1.15 -6.63
CA GLY A 83 1.84 1.53 -5.38
C GLY A 83 1.91 0.50 -4.28
N ILE A 84 1.38 0.95 -3.15
CA ILE A 84 1.18 0.17 -1.93
C ILE A 84 -0.32 0.09 -1.67
N GLY A 85 -0.84 -1.12 -1.71
CA GLY A 85 -2.24 -1.41 -1.47
C GLY A 85 -2.43 -2.24 -0.20
N ILE A 86 -3.68 -2.36 0.20
CA ILE A 86 -4.09 -3.26 1.26
C ILE A 86 -5.27 -4.12 0.83
N ASP A 87 -5.22 -5.41 1.18
CA ASP A 87 -6.42 -6.23 1.39
C ASP A 87 -6.40 -6.76 2.82
N GLU A 88 -6.05 -8.02 3.05
CA GLU A 88 -5.77 -8.49 4.41
C GLU A 88 -4.37 -8.04 4.84
N ARG A 89 -3.44 -8.10 3.90
CA ARG A 89 -2.05 -7.71 4.06
C ARG A 89 -1.73 -6.50 3.21
N ILE A 90 -0.69 -5.78 3.61
CA ILE A 90 -0.05 -4.77 2.77
C ILE A 90 0.69 -5.45 1.64
N TYR A 91 0.57 -4.91 0.43
CA TYR A 91 1.35 -5.36 -0.72
C TYR A 91 1.89 -4.14 -1.47
N THR A 92 3.07 -4.29 -2.07
CA THR A 92 3.73 -3.29 -2.92
C THR A 92 3.92 -3.87 -4.31
N GLY A 93 3.82 -3.06 -5.35
CA GLY A 93 4.01 -3.57 -6.70
C GLY A 93 3.66 -2.60 -7.81
N ILE A 94 3.62 -3.14 -9.02
CA ILE A 94 3.18 -2.49 -10.24
C ILE A 94 1.82 -3.09 -10.62
N SER A 95 0.80 -2.24 -10.76
CA SER A 95 -0.49 -2.64 -11.32
C SER A 95 -0.52 -2.35 -12.82
N CYS A 96 -0.97 -3.32 -13.60
CA CYS A 96 -1.29 -3.18 -15.01
C CYS A 96 -2.27 -4.30 -15.34
N ASP A 97 -3.37 -3.98 -16.00
CA ASP A 97 -4.34 -5.00 -16.42
C ASP A 97 -3.86 -5.65 -17.72
N GLU A 98 -3.66 -6.96 -17.70
CA GLU A 98 -3.22 -7.75 -18.85
C GLU A 98 -4.20 -7.68 -20.02
N GLU A 99 -5.52 -7.61 -19.75
CA GLU A 99 -6.54 -7.60 -20.80
C GLU A 99 -6.59 -6.27 -21.52
N THR A 100 -6.50 -5.16 -20.79
CA THR A 100 -6.61 -3.80 -21.37
C THR A 100 -5.28 -3.21 -21.79
N GLN A 101 -4.15 -3.63 -21.19
CA GLN A 101 -2.81 -3.10 -21.44
C GLN A 101 -1.74 -4.21 -21.61
N PRO A 102 -1.93 -5.19 -22.52
CA PRO A 102 -1.06 -6.38 -22.61
C PRO A 102 0.41 -6.09 -22.90
N ASP A 103 0.71 -5.05 -23.68
CA ASP A 103 2.10 -4.70 -24.04
C ASP A 103 2.83 -4.05 -22.85
N ASN A 104 2.14 -3.17 -22.11
CA ASN A 104 2.67 -2.58 -20.89
C ASN A 104 2.82 -3.63 -19.79
N TYR A 105 1.88 -4.57 -19.69
CA TYR A 105 1.94 -5.69 -18.77
C TYR A 105 3.20 -6.54 -19.00
N ARG A 106 3.44 -6.97 -20.25
CA ARG A 106 4.66 -7.74 -20.61
C ARG A 106 5.92 -6.93 -20.35
N ARG A 107 5.93 -5.63 -20.65
CA ARG A 107 7.07 -4.76 -20.32
C ARG A 107 7.33 -4.74 -18.81
N CYS A 108 6.30 -4.63 -17.98
CA CYS A 108 6.46 -4.71 -16.52
C CYS A 108 6.97 -6.08 -16.08
N GLN A 109 6.52 -7.18 -16.70
CA GLN A 109 7.04 -8.52 -16.39
C GLN A 109 8.52 -8.67 -16.77
N THR A 110 9.04 -7.98 -17.79
CA THR A 110 10.49 -8.03 -18.07
C THR A 110 11.32 -7.44 -16.93
N LEU A 111 10.78 -6.52 -16.13
CA LEU A 111 11.45 -6.00 -14.93
C LEU A 111 11.65 -7.09 -13.86
N LEU A 112 10.82 -8.13 -13.82
CA LEU A 112 11.02 -9.27 -12.91
C LEU A 112 12.41 -9.88 -13.08
N SER A 113 12.93 -9.93 -14.32
CA SER A 113 14.25 -10.50 -14.60
C SER A 113 15.42 -9.68 -14.00
N GLU A 114 15.16 -8.44 -13.58
CA GLU A 114 16.12 -7.55 -12.94
C GLU A 114 15.94 -7.47 -11.41
N LEU A 115 14.92 -8.14 -10.87
CA LEU A 115 14.50 -8.08 -9.48
C LEU A 115 14.66 -9.46 -8.82
N ASP A 116 14.69 -9.47 -7.48
CA ASP A 116 14.87 -10.70 -6.69
C ASP A 116 13.70 -11.68 -6.86
N ASP A 117 13.93 -12.95 -6.52
CA ASP A 117 13.00 -14.09 -6.76
C ASP A 117 11.68 -14.06 -5.94
N ASP A 118 11.46 -13.06 -5.09
CA ASP A 118 10.32 -13.01 -4.14
C ASP A 118 9.08 -12.25 -4.69
N TYR A 119 9.15 -11.73 -5.92
CA TYR A 119 8.01 -11.06 -6.55
C TYR A 119 7.02 -12.08 -7.15
N LEU A 120 5.74 -11.82 -6.90
CA LEU A 120 4.59 -12.53 -7.43
C LEU A 120 3.99 -11.78 -8.62
N TYR A 121 3.11 -12.44 -9.38
CA TYR A 121 2.37 -11.82 -10.47
C TYR A 121 0.98 -12.43 -10.65
N ASP A 122 0.04 -11.62 -11.15
CA ASP A 122 -1.29 -12.02 -11.60
C ASP A 122 -1.79 -11.09 -12.73
N ALA A 123 -3.01 -11.30 -13.24
CA ALA A 123 -3.56 -10.55 -14.37
C ALA A 123 -3.70 -9.02 -14.14
N TRP A 124 -3.71 -8.55 -12.89
CA TRP A 124 -3.82 -7.12 -12.54
C TRP A 124 -2.51 -6.54 -12.01
N TRP A 125 -1.63 -7.41 -11.51
CA TRP A 125 -0.33 -7.07 -10.93
C TRP A 125 0.75 -7.88 -11.65
N PRO A 126 1.35 -7.36 -12.74
CA PRO A 126 2.50 -8.01 -13.38
C PRO A 126 3.68 -8.21 -12.44
N LEU A 127 3.73 -7.46 -11.32
CA LEU A 127 4.76 -7.55 -10.31
C LEU A 127 4.22 -7.05 -8.97
N TYR A 128 4.20 -7.89 -7.93
CA TYR A 128 3.89 -7.44 -6.56
C TYR A 128 4.55 -8.33 -5.52
N ARG A 129 4.66 -7.84 -4.27
CA ARG A 129 5.09 -8.64 -3.13
C ARG A 129 4.43 -8.17 -1.84
N TYR A 130 4.53 -8.99 -0.81
CA TYR A 130 4.24 -8.58 0.57
C TYR A 130 5.55 -8.06 1.17
N PRO A 131 5.67 -6.75 1.44
CA PRO A 131 6.93 -6.18 1.93
C PRO A 131 7.21 -6.67 3.35
N LEU A 132 8.48 -6.67 3.75
CA LEU A 132 8.88 -7.05 5.11
C LEU A 132 9.05 -5.81 6.00
N PRO A 133 8.50 -5.82 7.23
CA PRO A 133 7.70 -6.89 7.84
C PRO A 133 6.30 -7.04 7.23
N ASP A 134 5.90 -8.29 6.93
CA ASP A 134 4.55 -8.57 6.42
C ASP A 134 3.50 -8.16 7.46
N PHE A 135 2.59 -7.29 7.05
CA PHE A 135 1.65 -6.66 7.95
C PHE A 135 0.20 -6.98 7.58
N ASN A 136 -0.49 -7.68 8.47
CA ASN A 136 -1.93 -7.93 8.39
C ASN A 136 -2.69 -6.99 9.34
N PHE A 137 -3.43 -6.02 8.79
CA PHE A 137 -4.19 -5.06 9.61
C PHE A 137 -5.48 -5.65 10.19
N ARG A 138 -6.01 -6.76 9.67
CA ARG A 138 -7.16 -7.45 10.27
C ARG A 138 -6.77 -8.26 11.50
N GLU A 139 -5.62 -8.93 11.43
CA GLU A 139 -5.12 -9.83 12.46
C GLU A 139 -3.63 -9.56 12.71
N PRO A 140 -3.28 -8.39 13.27
CA PRO A 140 -1.89 -8.05 13.49
C PRO A 140 -1.29 -8.93 14.59
N THR A 141 -0.04 -9.35 14.39
CA THR A 141 0.74 -10.02 15.44
C THR A 141 1.15 -9.01 16.51
N ALA A 142 1.56 -9.49 17.69
CA ALA A 142 2.05 -8.62 18.76
C ALA A 142 3.25 -7.78 18.29
N GLU A 143 4.19 -8.38 17.57
CA GLU A 143 5.37 -7.69 17.01
C GLU A 143 4.98 -6.60 16.00
N ALA A 144 3.97 -6.88 15.17
CA ALA A 144 3.39 -5.91 14.26
C ALA A 144 2.79 -4.72 15.03
N LEU A 145 2.02 -4.98 16.09
CA LEU A 145 1.45 -3.94 16.94
C LEU A 145 2.52 -3.10 17.63
N ASP A 146 3.57 -3.73 18.16
CA ASP A 146 4.70 -3.04 18.79
C ASP A 146 5.35 -2.05 17.81
N THR A 147 5.54 -2.48 16.56
CA THR A 147 6.08 -1.64 15.48
C THR A 147 5.14 -0.48 15.13
N LEU A 148 3.83 -0.73 15.06
CA LEU A 148 2.86 0.32 14.71
C LEU A 148 2.67 1.35 15.82
N VAL A 149 2.74 0.95 17.09
CA VAL A 149 2.54 1.87 18.22
C VAL A 149 3.75 2.78 18.42
N ASP A 150 4.96 2.27 18.15
CA ASP A 150 6.19 3.07 18.16
C ASP A 150 6.26 3.96 16.90
N SER A 151 6.26 5.29 17.10
CA SER A 151 6.27 6.24 16.00
C SER A 151 7.53 6.19 15.15
N ASP A 152 8.69 5.94 15.76
CA ASP A 152 9.96 5.93 15.05
C ASP A 152 10.11 4.63 14.25
N ALA A 153 9.71 3.50 14.85
CA ALA A 153 9.69 2.21 14.17
C ALA A 153 8.71 2.21 13.00
N ARG A 154 7.47 2.68 13.21
CA ARG A 154 6.45 2.81 12.16
C ARG A 154 6.94 3.69 11.02
N LYS A 155 7.47 4.89 11.31
CA LYS A 155 7.97 5.81 10.29
C LYS A 155 9.13 5.21 9.49
N LYS A 156 10.04 4.50 10.15
CA LYS A 156 11.15 3.80 9.49
C LYS A 156 10.66 2.70 8.56
N MET A 157 9.70 1.89 9.00
CA MET A 157 9.05 0.86 8.18
C MET A 157 8.35 1.47 6.97
N VAL A 158 7.47 2.46 7.19
CA VAL A 158 6.75 3.15 6.12
C VAL A 158 7.72 3.73 5.10
N ARG A 159 8.80 4.37 5.55
CA ARG A 159 9.84 4.89 4.66
C ARG A 159 10.43 3.79 3.78
N SER A 160 10.81 2.66 4.36
CA SER A 160 11.37 1.55 3.54
C SER A 160 10.41 1.08 2.43
N TYR A 161 9.10 1.13 2.67
CA TYR A 161 8.10 0.79 1.65
C TYR A 161 8.05 1.87 0.56
N ILE A 162 8.06 3.15 0.93
CA ILE A 162 8.06 4.24 -0.05
C ILE A 162 9.36 4.27 -0.87
N ASP A 163 10.51 4.01 -0.25
CA ASP A 163 11.81 3.91 -0.93
C ASP A 163 11.78 2.80 -1.99
N GLU A 164 11.17 1.65 -1.67
CA GLU A 164 10.96 0.55 -2.60
C GLU A 164 10.03 0.94 -3.76
N LEU A 165 8.90 1.57 -3.46
CA LEU A 165 7.98 2.06 -4.51
C LEU A 165 8.67 3.03 -5.44
N PHE A 166 9.49 3.95 -4.91
CA PHE A 166 10.25 4.87 -5.73
C PHE A 166 11.25 4.14 -6.63
N ARG A 167 11.94 3.12 -6.11
CA ARG A 167 12.82 2.26 -6.94
C ARG A 167 12.04 1.61 -8.07
N LEU A 168 10.90 0.99 -7.79
CA LEU A 168 10.05 0.34 -8.81
C LEU A 168 9.53 1.36 -9.83
N TRP A 169 9.08 2.52 -9.37
CA TRP A 169 8.58 3.60 -10.22
C TRP A 169 9.66 4.12 -11.17
N ARG A 170 10.89 4.32 -10.68
CA ARG A 170 12.05 4.70 -11.49
C ARG A 170 12.42 3.64 -12.53
N MET A 171 12.44 2.37 -12.14
CA MET A 171 12.73 1.25 -13.05
C MET A 171 11.67 1.15 -14.16
N ALA A 172 10.39 1.32 -13.81
CA ALA A 172 9.31 1.27 -14.79
C ALA A 172 9.31 2.48 -15.75
N ALA A 173 9.64 3.68 -15.24
CA ALA A 173 9.65 4.91 -16.04
C ALA A 173 10.74 4.94 -17.14
N GLY A 174 11.82 4.19 -16.98
CA GLY A 174 12.98 4.18 -17.90
C GLY A 174 14.04 5.20 -17.52
#